data_AF-A0A4Y2BUV6-F1
#
_entry.id   AF-A0A4Y2BUV6-F1
#
_cell.length_a   1.000
_cell.length_b   1.000
_cell.length_c   1.000
_cell.angle_alpha   90.00
_cell.angle_beta   90.00
_cell.angle_gamma   90.00
#
_symmetry.space_group_name_H-M   'P 1'
#
loop_
_entity.id
_entity.type
_entity.pdbx_description
1 polymer ?
#
loop_
_entity_poly.entity_id
_entity_poly.type
_entity_poly.pdbx_seq_one_letter_code
_entity_poly.pdbx_strand_id
1 'polypeptide(L)'
;MQLQGFLGSVNVYNKFIDSYAKIREPLNQLLKKDKQWHWTAECQEAFELIKNKLVTKPVLQLYDPKLPLHVFCDASQVAIGAVLKQLDSSGNLHPVSYPSRTLRSYEKKNCITELECLAIVDALDKFYYYLHGKRFIIHTDHAALVWLKNVKEFKGKIVSLDFKIKHVRL
;
A
#
# COMPACT_ATOMS: atom_id res chain seq x y z
N MET A 1 9.46 21.61 14.22
CA MET A 1 9.50 20.45 15.14
C MET A 1 8.13 19.80 15.37
N GLN A 2 7.04 20.55 15.59
CA GLN A 2 5.72 19.97 15.92
C GLN A 2 5.14 19.05 14.83
N LEU A 3 5.18 19.46 13.55
CA LEU A 3 4.67 18.63 12.45
C LEU A 3 5.46 17.32 12.26
N GLN A 4 6.80 17.36 12.37
CA GLN A 4 7.63 16.15 12.29
C GLN A 4 7.35 15.19 13.45
N GLY A 5 7.16 15.72 14.67
CA GLY A 5 6.78 14.91 15.84
C GLY A 5 5.43 14.22 15.64
N PHE A 6 4.40 14.96 15.20
CA PHE A 6 3.10 14.39 14.87
C PHE A 6 3.21 13.30 13.80
N LEU A 7 3.89 13.61 12.69
CA LEU A 7 4.05 12.67 11.58
C LEU A 7 4.86 11.43 11.97
N GLY A 8 5.81 11.56 12.89
CA GLY A 8 6.53 10.42 13.47
C GLY A 8 5.61 9.51 14.29
N SER A 9 4.78 10.09 15.16
CA SER A 9 3.89 9.31 16.04
C SER A 9 2.80 8.57 15.27
N VAL A 10 2.22 9.20 14.24
CA VAL A 10 1.15 8.58 13.46
C VAL A 10 1.66 7.54 12.44
N ASN A 11 2.96 7.51 12.14
CA ASN A 11 3.52 6.60 11.14
C ASN A 11 3.42 5.12 11.54
N VAL A 12 3.42 4.82 12.85
CA VAL A 12 3.24 3.45 13.36
C VAL A 12 1.90 2.85 12.91
N TYR A 13 0.91 3.71 12.65
CA TYR A 13 -0.43 3.31 12.25
C TYR A 13 -0.65 3.26 10.74
N ASN A 14 0.39 3.50 9.93
CA ASN A 14 0.25 3.58 8.47
C ASN A 14 -0.41 2.32 7.87
N LYS A 15 -0.07 1.13 8.38
CA LYS A 15 -0.61 -0.16 7.94
C LYS A 15 -2.07 -0.39 8.32
N PHE A 16 -2.66 0.47 9.15
CA PHE A 16 -4.07 0.41 9.55
C PHE A 16 -4.93 1.44 8.82
N ILE A 17 -4.31 2.34 8.05
CA ILE A 17 -4.97 3.43 7.36
C ILE A 17 -4.85 3.21 5.85
N ASP A 18 -5.99 2.94 5.23
CA ASP A 18 -6.06 2.88 3.78
C ASP A 18 -5.61 4.20 3.13
N SER A 19 -4.80 4.08 2.08
CA SER A 19 -4.22 5.20 1.32
C SER A 19 -3.44 6.22 2.16
N TYR A 20 -2.87 5.82 3.30
CA TYR A 20 -2.15 6.69 4.23
C TYR A 20 -1.10 7.57 3.56
N ALA A 21 -0.28 7.01 2.68
CA ALA A 21 0.78 7.74 1.99
C ALA A 21 0.23 8.88 1.12
N LYS A 22 -0.89 8.66 0.43
CA LYS A 22 -1.55 9.67 -0.41
C LYS A 22 -2.12 10.80 0.46
N ILE A 23 -2.82 10.44 1.53
CA ILE A 23 -3.38 11.41 2.49
C ILE A 23 -2.26 12.26 3.12
N ARG A 24 -1.12 11.65 3.43
CA ARG A 24 0.00 12.32 4.09
C ARG A 24 0.86 13.18 3.16
N GLU A 25 0.77 13.04 1.84
CA GLU A 25 1.65 13.72 0.89
C GLU A 25 1.68 15.26 1.06
N PRO A 26 0.55 15.98 1.24
CA PRO A 26 0.56 17.43 1.46
C PRO A 26 1.41 17.82 2.68
N LEU A 27 1.30 17.07 3.77
CA LEU A 27 2.07 17.29 4.99
C LEU A 27 3.56 16.97 4.81
N ASN A 28 3.90 15.95 4.00
CA ASN A 28 5.29 15.66 3.65
C ASN A 28 5.91 16.79 2.82
N GLN A 29 5.14 17.51 1.98
CA GLN A 29 5.67 18.63 1.21
C GLN A 29 6.16 19.77 2.10
N LEU A 30 5.52 19.99 3.25
CA LEU A 30 5.90 21.01 4.23
C LEU A 30 7.24 20.71 4.93
N LEU A 31 7.74 19.47 4.83
CA LEU A 31 9.01 19.06 5.44
C LEU A 31 10.22 19.17 4.49
N LYS A 32 10.01 19.55 3.23
CA LYS A 32 11.08 19.69 2.24
C LYS A 32 11.87 20.98 2.49
N LYS A 33 13.20 20.89 2.41
CA LYS A 33 14.12 22.03 2.67
C LYS A 33 13.94 23.20 1.69
N ASP A 34 13.49 22.91 0.47
CA ASP A 34 13.42 23.90 -0.63
C ASP A 34 12.02 24.52 -0.81
N LYS A 35 11.05 24.19 0.07
CA LYS A 35 9.71 24.78 0.01
C LYS A 35 9.49 25.78 1.14
N GLN A 36 8.88 26.92 0.79
CA GLN A 36 8.32 27.82 1.79
C GLN A 36 7.25 27.08 2.60
N TRP A 37 7.36 27.17 3.92
CA TRP A 37 6.38 26.57 4.81
C TRP A 37 5.09 27.38 4.76
N HIS A 38 4.04 26.80 4.18
CA HIS A 38 2.73 27.42 4.06
C HIS A 38 1.64 26.37 4.26
N TRP A 39 0.85 26.52 5.33
CA TRP A 39 -0.22 25.59 5.67
C TRP A 39 -1.45 25.84 4.79
N THR A 40 -1.66 24.98 3.78
CA THR A 40 -2.80 25.08 2.86
C THR A 40 -4.05 24.41 3.41
N ALA A 41 -5.19 24.66 2.76
CA ALA A 41 -6.44 23.93 3.05
C ALA A 41 -6.27 22.40 2.89
N GLU A 42 -5.53 21.96 1.88
CA GLU A 42 -5.19 20.54 1.66
C GLU A 42 -4.39 19.94 2.83
N CYS A 43 -3.49 20.72 3.44
CA CYS A 43 -2.75 20.29 4.63
C CYS A 43 -3.68 20.13 5.83
N GLN A 44 -4.63 21.06 6.01
CA GLN A 44 -5.62 20.99 7.08
C GLN A 44 -6.55 19.77 6.92
N GLU A 45 -7.03 19.54 5.70
CA GLU A 45 -7.89 18.39 5.39
C GLU A 45 -7.15 17.07 5.62
N ALA A 46 -5.90 16.96 5.14
CA ALA A 46 -5.05 15.79 5.39
C ALA A 46 -4.83 15.54 6.89
N PHE A 47 -4.59 16.59 7.66
CA PHE A 47 -4.36 16.49 9.11
C PHE A 47 -5.61 15.98 9.84
N GLU A 48 -6.79 16.54 9.57
CA GLU A 48 -8.04 16.09 10.18
C GLU A 48 -8.45 14.70 9.70
N LEU A 49 -8.23 14.36 8.43
CA LEU A 49 -8.53 13.03 7.91
C LEU A 49 -7.68 11.95 8.60
N ILE A 50 -6.39 12.22 8.85
CA ILE A 50 -5.52 11.31 9.60
C ILE A 50 -6.04 11.13 11.03
N LYS A 51 -6.38 12.22 11.73
CA LYS A 51 -6.95 12.15 13.09
C LYS A 51 -8.22 11.32 13.12
N ASN A 52 -9.15 11.58 12.20
CA ASN A 52 -10.42 10.87 12.11
C ASN A 52 -10.21 9.38 11.85
N LYS A 53 -9.31 9.01 10.94
CA LYS A 53 -9.01 7.58 10.68
C LYS A 53 -8.31 6.89 11.85
N LEU A 54 -7.58 7.61 12.71
CA LEU A 54 -6.95 7.04 13.91
C LEU A 54 -7.96 6.75 15.03
N VAL A 55 -9.01 7.56 15.16
CA VAL A 55 -10.05 7.38 16.19
C VAL A 55 -11.22 6.52 15.70
N THR A 56 -11.30 6.29 14.39
CA THR A 56 -12.30 5.39 13.80
C THR A 56 -11.76 3.97 13.83
N LYS A 57 -12.58 3.02 14.29
CA LYS A 57 -12.19 1.60 14.34
C LYS A 57 -11.75 1.15 12.94
N PRO A 58 -10.48 0.73 12.75
CA PRO A 58 -10.07 0.18 11.47
C PRO A 58 -10.82 -1.13 11.26
N VAL A 59 -11.34 -1.36 10.05
CA VAL A 59 -12.03 -2.60 9.65
C VAL A 59 -11.02 -3.74 9.44
N LEU A 60 -9.93 -3.75 10.21
CA LEU A 60 -8.88 -4.74 10.04
C LEU A 60 -9.24 -6.05 10.74
N GLN A 61 -9.21 -7.11 9.95
CA GLN A 61 -9.29 -8.48 10.42
C GLN A 61 -7.93 -8.94 10.95
N LEU A 62 -7.95 -9.73 12.03
CA LEU A 62 -6.76 -10.41 12.51
C LEU A 62 -6.30 -11.45 11.49
N TYR A 63 -5.00 -11.48 11.23
CA TYR A 63 -4.42 -12.47 10.33
C TYR A 63 -4.64 -13.90 10.84
N ASP A 64 -5.21 -14.76 10.01
CA ASP A 64 -5.31 -16.20 10.25
C ASP A 64 -4.40 -16.96 9.25
N PRO A 65 -3.36 -17.67 9.70
CA PRO A 65 -2.46 -18.39 8.81
C PRO A 65 -3.13 -19.51 8.00
N LYS A 66 -4.35 -19.93 8.34
CA LYS A 66 -5.09 -21.00 7.65
C LYS A 66 -5.92 -20.48 6.47
N LEU A 67 -6.18 -19.17 6.41
CA LEU A 67 -7.03 -18.59 5.38
C LEU A 67 -6.23 -18.16 4.14
N PRO A 68 -6.82 -18.28 2.93
CA PRO A 68 -6.20 -17.78 1.71
C PRO A 68 -5.90 -16.28 1.78
N LEU A 69 -4.80 -15.88 1.14
CA LEU A 69 -4.32 -14.50 1.13
C LEU A 69 -4.59 -13.84 -0.21
N HIS A 70 -5.16 -12.63 -0.14
CA HIS A 70 -5.50 -11.82 -1.31
C HIS A 70 -4.77 -10.49 -1.21
N VAL A 71 -3.84 -10.22 -2.11
CA VAL A 71 -3.07 -8.98 -2.17
C VAL A 71 -3.63 -8.11 -3.27
N PHE A 72 -4.09 -6.90 -2.96
CA PHE A 72 -4.50 -5.90 -3.93
C PHE A 72 -3.40 -4.85 -4.03
N CYS A 73 -2.99 -4.49 -5.24
CA CYS A 73 -1.98 -3.45 -5.47
C CYS A 73 -2.62 -2.32 -6.28
N ASP A 74 -2.20 -1.09 -6.00
CA ASP A 74 -2.59 0.10 -6.74
C ASP A 74 -1.43 1.09 -6.78
N ALA A 75 -1.31 1.82 -7.88
CA ALA A 75 -0.33 2.86 -8.07
C ALA A 75 -0.93 4.15 -8.62
N SER A 76 -0.33 5.26 -8.21
CA SER A 76 -0.66 6.59 -8.71
C SER A 76 0.62 7.38 -8.94
N GLN A 77 0.51 8.55 -9.59
CA GLN A 77 1.63 9.47 -9.76
C GLN A 77 2.13 10.12 -8.45
N VAL A 78 1.52 9.77 -7.32
CA VAL A 78 1.86 10.30 -5.99
C VAL A 78 2.46 9.21 -5.10
N ALA A 79 1.82 8.05 -5.06
CA ALA A 79 2.12 6.97 -4.13
C ALA A 79 1.79 5.60 -4.74
N ILE A 80 2.42 4.58 -4.19
CA ILE A 80 2.05 3.18 -4.36
C ILE A 80 1.46 2.63 -3.07
N GLY A 81 0.55 1.68 -3.19
CA GLY A 81 -0.10 1.04 -2.07
C GLY A 81 -0.43 -0.41 -2.36
N ALA A 82 -0.63 -1.16 -1.28
CA ALA A 82 -1.20 -2.48 -1.35
C ALA A 82 -2.08 -2.77 -0.14
N VAL A 83 -2.97 -3.75 -0.29
CA VAL A 83 -3.85 -4.23 0.76
C VAL A 83 -3.79 -5.75 0.81
N LEU A 84 -3.40 -6.30 1.95
CA LEU A 84 -3.57 -7.72 2.22
C LEU A 84 -4.98 -7.92 2.77
N LYS A 85 -5.75 -8.84 2.20
CA LYS A 85 -7.10 -9.22 2.62
C LYS A 85 -7.21 -10.72 2.87
N GLN A 86 -8.12 -11.10 3.76
CA GLN A 86 -8.55 -12.47 4.01
C GLN A 86 -10.07 -12.54 4.01
N LEU A 87 -10.61 -13.73 3.74
CA LEU A 87 -12.04 -13.95 3.81
C LEU A 87 -12.49 -14.03 5.28
N ASP A 88 -13.67 -13.50 5.61
CA ASP A 88 -14.37 -13.85 6.84
C ASP A 88 -15.13 -15.17 6.69
N SER A 89 -15.80 -15.60 7.76
CA SER A 89 -16.68 -16.77 7.78
C SER A 89 -17.87 -16.67 6.80
N SER A 90 -18.19 -15.46 6.34
CA SER A 90 -19.29 -15.17 5.42
C SER A 90 -18.82 -15.08 3.96
N GLY A 91 -17.52 -15.25 3.69
CA GLY A 91 -16.93 -15.18 2.35
C GLY A 91 -16.63 -13.76 1.86
N ASN A 92 -16.67 -12.75 2.73
CA ASN A 92 -16.31 -11.37 2.39
C ASN A 92 -14.83 -11.10 2.63
N LEU A 93 -14.18 -10.37 1.73
CA LEU A 93 -12.78 -9.98 1.90
C LEU A 93 -12.63 -8.80 2.87
N HIS A 94 -11.97 -9.04 3.99
CA HIS A 94 -11.60 -8.00 4.94
C HIS A 94 -10.11 -7.74 4.92
N PRO A 95 -9.72 -6.46 5.07
CA PRO A 95 -8.32 -6.06 5.09
C PRO A 95 -7.62 -6.56 6.35
N VAL A 96 -6.35 -6.95 6.22
CA VAL A 96 -5.44 -7.36 7.30
C VAL A 96 -4.33 -6.31 7.47
N SER A 97 -3.88 -5.68 6.39
CA SER A 97 -2.85 -4.65 6.42
C SER A 97 -2.85 -3.79 5.15
N TYR A 98 -2.56 -2.49 5.29
CA TYR A 98 -2.53 -1.44 4.26
C TYR A 98 -1.14 -0.78 4.08
N PRO A 99 -0.08 -1.49 3.67
CA PRO A 99 1.18 -0.82 3.35
C PRO A 99 0.99 0.19 2.21
N SER A 100 1.53 1.39 2.40
CA SER A 100 1.61 2.39 1.34
C SER A 100 2.83 3.29 1.56
N ARG A 101 3.37 3.85 0.47
CA ARG A 101 4.44 4.85 0.52
C ARG A 101 4.35 5.83 -0.63
N THR A 102 4.85 7.04 -0.40
CA THR A 102 4.97 8.05 -1.46
C THR A 102 6.10 7.68 -2.41
N LEU A 103 5.97 8.11 -3.66
CA LEU A 103 7.00 7.90 -4.68
C LEU A 103 8.25 8.71 -4.38
N ARG A 104 9.41 8.07 -4.54
CA ARG A 104 10.72 8.73 -4.53
C ARG A 104 10.84 9.60 -5.78
N SER A 105 11.69 10.63 -5.72
CA SER A 105 11.81 11.61 -6.81
C SER A 105 12.12 11.01 -8.18
N TYR A 106 12.89 9.92 -8.23
CA TYR A 106 13.21 9.22 -9.49
C TYR A 106 12.06 8.32 -9.98
N GLU A 107 11.23 7.79 -9.08
CA GLU A 107 10.08 6.93 -9.42
C GLU A 107 8.94 7.74 -10.03
N LYS A 108 8.82 9.04 -9.69
CA LYS A 108 7.79 9.95 -10.23
C LYS A 108 7.84 10.15 -11.75
N LYS A 109 8.93 9.74 -12.41
CA LYS A 109 9.09 9.82 -13.87
C LYS A 109 8.63 8.55 -14.59
N ASN A 110 8.36 7.49 -13.85
CA ASN A 110 7.96 6.21 -14.41
C ASN A 110 6.54 6.30 -14.99
N CYS A 111 6.26 5.49 -16.01
CA CYS A 111 4.92 5.36 -16.53
C CYS A 111 4.03 4.57 -15.54
N ILE A 112 2.72 4.69 -15.67
CA ILE A 112 1.77 4.02 -14.75
C ILE A 112 2.00 2.50 -14.70
N THR A 113 2.32 1.87 -15.83
CA THR A 113 2.62 0.43 -15.89
C THR A 113 3.83 0.04 -15.03
N GLU A 114 4.88 0.84 -15.03
CA GLU A 114 6.06 0.62 -14.20
C GLU A 114 5.76 0.86 -12.72
N LEU A 115 4.90 1.82 -12.41
CA LEU A 115 4.46 2.10 -11.03
C LEU A 115 3.57 0.98 -10.47
N GLU A 116 2.70 0.40 -11.29
CA GLU A 116 1.90 -0.77 -10.92
C GLU A 116 2.78 -2.00 -10.65
N CYS A 117 3.79 -2.25 -11.51
CA CYS A 117 4.80 -3.27 -11.25
C CYS A 117 5.54 -3.02 -9.93
N LEU A 118 5.92 -1.76 -9.67
CA LEU A 118 6.61 -1.37 -8.46
C LEU A 118 5.71 -1.58 -7.22
N ALA A 119 4.42 -1.30 -7.31
CA ALA A 119 3.45 -1.56 -6.24
C ALA A 119 3.41 -3.04 -5.88
N ILE A 120 3.40 -3.95 -6.87
CA ILE A 120 3.47 -5.40 -6.64
C ILE A 120 4.77 -5.77 -5.93
N VAL A 121 5.93 -5.32 -6.44
CA VAL A 121 7.23 -5.66 -5.85
C VAL A 121 7.33 -5.15 -4.41
N ASP A 122 6.89 -3.92 -4.15
CA ASP A 122 6.85 -3.35 -2.80
C ASP A 122 5.92 -4.15 -1.89
N ALA A 123 4.73 -4.54 -2.37
CA ALA A 123 3.79 -5.37 -1.63
C ALA A 123 4.39 -6.72 -1.23
N LEU A 124 5.10 -7.39 -2.13
CA LEU A 124 5.74 -8.67 -1.85
C LEU A 124 6.82 -8.57 -0.76
N ASP A 125 7.61 -7.49 -0.75
CA ASP A 125 8.58 -7.24 0.31
C ASP A 125 7.89 -6.92 1.64
N LYS A 126 6.89 -6.04 1.64
CA LYS A 126 6.14 -5.65 2.84
C LYS A 126 5.36 -6.80 3.46
N PHE A 127 4.82 -7.69 2.63
CA PHE A 127 4.05 -8.83 3.08
C PHE A 127 4.86 -10.12 3.20
N TYR A 128 6.18 -10.09 3.05
CA TYR A 128 7.03 -11.28 3.05
C TYR A 128 6.70 -12.24 4.21
N TYR A 129 6.59 -11.74 5.44
CA TYR A 129 6.28 -12.57 6.61
C TYR A 129 4.87 -13.19 6.59
N TYR A 130 3.92 -12.60 5.87
CA TYR A 130 2.57 -13.15 5.71
C TYR A 130 2.50 -14.17 4.56
N LEU A 131 3.27 -13.94 3.49
CA LEU A 131 3.18 -14.66 2.23
C LEU A 131 4.16 -15.85 2.13
N HIS A 132 5.29 -15.79 2.83
CA HIS A 132 6.34 -16.79 2.72
C HIS A 132 5.83 -18.20 3.04
N GLY A 133 6.04 -19.14 2.11
CA GLY A 133 5.59 -20.53 2.24
C GLY A 133 4.07 -20.73 2.10
N LYS A 134 3.32 -19.72 1.64
CA LYS A 134 1.87 -19.79 1.43
C LYS A 134 1.50 -19.49 -0.01
N ARG A 135 0.36 -20.05 -0.44
CA ARG A 135 -0.28 -19.69 -1.70
C ARG A 135 -1.13 -18.44 -1.53
N PHE A 136 -1.00 -17.50 -2.44
CA PHE A 136 -1.77 -16.25 -2.42
C PHE A 136 -2.17 -15.79 -3.82
N ILE A 137 -3.09 -14.83 -3.87
CA ILE A 137 -3.60 -14.26 -5.10
C ILE A 137 -3.30 -12.76 -5.11
N ILE A 138 -2.61 -12.29 -6.15
CA ILE A 138 -2.42 -10.87 -6.41
C ILE A 138 -3.55 -10.39 -7.32
N HIS A 139 -4.16 -9.27 -6.96
CA HIS A 139 -5.23 -8.58 -7.65
C HIS A 139 -4.70 -7.23 -8.12
N THR A 140 -4.85 -6.95 -9.42
CA THR A 140 -4.49 -5.67 -10.05
C THR A 140 -5.54 -5.34 -11.09
N ASP A 141 -5.85 -4.07 -11.27
CA ASP A 141 -6.71 -3.53 -12.33
C ASP A 141 -5.96 -3.18 -13.61
N HIS A 142 -4.63 -3.33 -13.60
CA HIS A 142 -3.82 -3.02 -14.75
C HIS A 142 -3.70 -4.24 -15.67
N ALA A 143 -4.50 -4.26 -16.74
CA ALA A 143 -4.51 -5.33 -17.75
C ALA A 143 -3.13 -5.64 -18.35
N ALA A 144 -2.27 -4.63 -18.44
CA ALA A 144 -0.89 -4.77 -18.91
C ALA A 144 0.00 -5.57 -17.97
N LEU A 145 -0.46 -5.97 -16.77
CA LEU A 145 0.29 -6.83 -15.85
C LEU A 145 -0.18 -8.29 -15.86
N VAL A 146 -1.18 -8.62 -16.67
CA VAL A 146 -1.67 -10.00 -16.79
C VAL A 146 -0.58 -10.94 -17.36
N TRP A 147 0.40 -10.44 -18.12
CA TRP A 147 1.52 -11.24 -18.63
C TRP A 147 2.44 -11.77 -17.52
N LEU A 148 2.47 -11.14 -16.34
CA LEU A 148 3.27 -11.61 -15.20
C LEU A 148 2.89 -13.03 -14.76
N LYS A 149 1.69 -13.52 -15.13
CA LYS A 149 1.27 -14.92 -14.96
C LYS A 149 2.23 -15.93 -15.61
N ASN A 150 2.95 -15.52 -16.65
CA ASN A 150 3.83 -16.38 -17.43
C ASN A 150 5.30 -16.28 -17.01
N VAL A 151 5.62 -15.41 -16.04
CA VAL A 151 6.98 -15.28 -15.50
C VAL A 151 7.22 -16.44 -14.54
N LYS A 152 8.02 -17.42 -15.00
CA LYS A 152 8.33 -18.64 -14.24
C LYS A 152 9.32 -18.40 -13.10
N GLU A 153 10.09 -17.32 -13.14
CA GLU A 153 11.12 -17.03 -12.13
C GLU A 153 11.19 -15.53 -11.85
N PHE A 154 10.89 -15.15 -10.61
CA PHE A 154 11.29 -13.86 -10.06
C PHE A 154 12.67 -14.03 -9.44
N LYS A 155 13.65 -13.16 -9.76
CA LYS A 155 14.98 -13.24 -9.16
C LYS A 155 15.00 -12.64 -7.75
N GLY A 156 15.78 -13.22 -6.82
CA GLY A 156 15.99 -12.70 -5.46
C GLY A 156 15.12 -13.36 -4.38
N LYS A 157 14.80 -12.64 -3.29
CA LYS A 157 13.96 -13.16 -2.17
C LYS A 157 12.54 -13.61 -2.57
N ILE A 158 12.14 -13.31 -3.80
CA ILE A 158 10.81 -13.57 -4.37
C ILE A 158 10.74 -14.99 -5.00
N VAL A 159 11.88 -15.68 -5.18
CA VAL A 159 11.97 -17.03 -5.80
C VAL A 159 11.13 -18.09 -5.08
N SER A 160 10.85 -17.95 -3.77
CA SER A 160 10.10 -18.95 -2.99
C SER A 160 8.58 -18.67 -2.88
N LEU A 161 8.06 -17.65 -3.56
CA LEU A 161 6.65 -17.27 -3.45
C LEU A 161 5.80 -17.96 -4.54
N ASP A 162 4.80 -18.75 -4.11
CA ASP A 162 3.80 -19.39 -4.99
C ASP A 162 2.53 -18.52 -5.06
N PHE A 163 2.32 -17.84 -6.19
CA PHE A 163 1.19 -16.93 -6.34
C PHE A 163 0.50 -16.99 -7.71
N LYS A 164 -0.77 -16.57 -7.73
CA LYS A 164 -1.56 -16.38 -8.94
C LYS A 164 -1.93 -14.92 -9.10
N ILE A 165 -1.86 -14.39 -10.32
CA ILE A 165 -2.35 -13.04 -10.62
C ILE A 165 -3.78 -13.12 -11.14
N LYS A 166 -4.66 -12.25 -10.66
CA LYS A 166 -6.01 -12.02 -11.18
C LYS A 166 -6.16 -10.55 -11.56
N HIS A 167 -6.73 -10.33 -12.73
CA HIS A 167 -7.18 -9.01 -13.12
C HIS A 167 -8.55 -8.74 -12.50
N VAL A 168 -8.74 -7.58 -11.86
CA VAL A 168 -10.01 -7.16 -11.27
C VAL A 168 -10.22 -5.69 -11.58
N ARG A 169 -11.46 -5.25 -11.85
CA ARG A 169 -11.76 -3.81 -11.78
C ARG A 169 -11.82 -3.47 -10.29
N LEU A 170 -10.86 -2.67 -9.81
CA LEU A 170 -10.88 -2.10 -8.47
C LEU A 170 -12.02 -1.09 -8.33
#